data_AF-A0A2V9MJG8-F1
#
_entry.id   AF-A0A2V9MJG8-F1
#
_cell.length_a   1.000
_cell.length_b   1.000
_cell.length_c   1.000
_cell.angle_alpha   90.00
_cell.angle_beta   90.00
_cell.angle_gamma   90.00
#
_symmetry.space_group_name_H-M   'P 1'
#
loop_
_entity.id
_entity.type
_entity.pdbx_description
1 polymer ?
#
loop_
_entity_poly.entity_id
_entity_poly.type
_entity_poly.pdbx_seq_one_letter_code
_entity_poly.pdbx_strand_id
1 'polypeptide(L)' 'MKFLIDRCAGHRLAEWLRGLGHEAAETKDREPDPGDAAILLQATAEGRILVTIDTDFGELFEQVVAGTASGDSPAVG' A
#
# COMPACT_ATOMS: atom_id res chain seq x y z
N MET A 1 -10.67 8.17 7.33
CA MET A 1 -9.30 7.82 6.87
C MET A 1 -9.42 6.86 5.70
N LYS A 2 -8.40 6.81 4.84
CA LYS A 2 -8.34 5.87 3.71
C LYS A 2 -7.37 4.75 4.03
N PHE A 3 -7.82 3.52 3.89
CA PHE A 3 -7.03 2.31 4.11
C PHE A 3 -6.91 1.51 2.83
N LEU A 4 -5.76 0.86 2.67
CA LEU A 4 -5.54 -0.24 1.74
C LEU A 4 -5.21 -1.48 2.59
N ILE A 5 -6.09 -2.47 2.56
CA ILE A 5 -5.98 -3.68 3.37
C ILE A 5 -5.40 -4.77 2.50
N ASP A 6 -4.23 -5.26 2.89
CA ASP A 6 -3.58 -6.36 2.21
C ASP A 6 -4.39 -7.66 2.37
N ARG A 7 -4.26 -8.56 1.40
CA ARG A 7 -4.94 -9.85 1.38
C ARG A 7 -4.63 -10.66 2.64
N CYS A 8 -3.38 -10.60 3.11
CA CYS A 8 -2.92 -11.28 4.32
C CYS A 8 -3.63 -10.77 5.59
N ALA A 9 -3.94 -9.47 5.66
CA ALA A 9 -4.63 -8.85 6.80
C ALA A 9 -6.14 -9.17 6.83
N GLY A 10 -6.71 -9.55 5.68
CA GLY A 10 -7.99 -10.24 5.58
C GLY A 10 -9.23 -9.34 5.49
N HIS A 11 -10.32 -9.94 4.98
CA HIS A 11 -11.57 -9.23 4.64
C HIS A 11 -12.26 -8.59 5.85
N ARG A 12 -12.31 -9.33 6.97
CA ARG A 12 -13.03 -8.91 8.17
C ARG A 12 -12.50 -7.60 8.74
N LEU A 13 -11.20 -7.34 8.59
CA LEU A 13 -10.59 -6.08 8.99
C LEU A 13 -11.11 -4.92 8.14
N ALA A 14 -11.20 -5.11 6.82
CA ALA A 14 -11.75 -4.11 5.91
C ALA A 14 -13.22 -3.81 6.23
N GLU A 15 -14.04 -4.83 6.46
CA GLU A 15 -15.44 -4.66 6.88
C GLU A 15 -15.56 -3.90 8.20
N TRP A 16 -14.74 -4.25 9.19
CA TRP A 16 -14.74 -3.58 10.48
C TRP A 16 -14.38 -2.09 10.37
N LEU A 17 -13.34 -1.74 9.59
CA LEU A 17 -12.95 -0.35 9.34
C LEU A 17 -14.04 0.42 8.59
N ARG A 18 -14.70 -0.20 7.60
CA ARG A 18 -15.87 0.40 6.92
C ARG A 18 -17.01 0.67 7.91
N GLY A 19 -17.27 -0.26 8.83
CA GLY A 19 -18.26 -0.10 9.90
C GLY A 19 -17.98 1.06 10.86
N LEU A 20 -16.71 1.45 11.01
CA LEU A 20 -16.28 2.63 11.78
C LEU A 20 -16.36 3.94 10.96
N GLY A 21 -16.82 3.91 9.71
CA GLY A 21 -16.92 5.07 8.84
C GLY A 21 -15.61 5.42 8.12
N HIS A 22 -14.68 4.47 7.99
CA HIS A 22 -13.46 4.65 7.19
C HIS A 22 -13.63 4.13 5.76
N GLU A 23 -12.84 4.67 4.84
CA GLU A 23 -12.80 4.21 3.46
C GLU A 23 -11.72 3.12 3.34
N ALA A 24 -12.13 1.84 3.33
CA ALA A 24 -11.20 0.72 3.24
C ALA A 24 -11.33 -0.02 1.91
N ALA A 25 -10.25 -0.05 1.13
CA ALA A 25 -10.09 -0.86 -0.07
C ALA A 25 -9.26 -2.12 0.26
N GLU A 26 -9.44 -3.20 -0.49
CA GLU A 26 -8.65 -4.44 -0.35
C GLU A 26 -7.75 -4.62 -1.58
N THR A 27 -6.56 -5.22 -1.42
CA THR A 27 -5.63 -5.49 -2.55
C THR A 27 -6.10 -6.62 -3.48
N LYS A 28 -7.18 -7.32 -3.12
CA LYS A 28 -7.65 -8.58 -3.74
C LYS A 28 -8.05 -8.51 -5.21
N ASP A 29 -8.29 -7.32 -5.76
CA ASP A 29 -8.87 -7.16 -7.10
C ASP A 29 -7.84 -7.07 -8.24
N ARG A 30 -6.54 -7.23 -7.95
CA ARG A 30 -5.49 -7.18 -8.99
C ARG A 30 -4.86 -8.54 -9.19
N GLU A 31 -5.26 -9.20 -10.27
CA GLU A 31 -4.58 -10.35 -10.86
C GLU A 31 -3.92 -9.88 -12.17
N PRO A 32 -2.62 -10.14 -12.39
CA PRO A 32 -1.68 -10.82 -11.48
C PRO A 32 -1.36 -9.99 -10.24
N ASP A 33 -0.91 -10.66 -9.18
CA ASP A 33 -0.46 -10.02 -7.94
C ASP A 33 0.54 -8.90 -8.28
N PRO A 34 0.22 -7.64 -7.97
CA PRO A 34 1.09 -6.52 -8.31
C PRO A 34 2.40 -6.52 -7.49
N GLY A 35 2.46 -7.30 -6.41
CA GLY A 35 3.60 -7.37 -5.50
C GLY A 35 3.68 -6.16 -4.56
N ASP A 36 4.47 -6.31 -3.51
CA ASP A 36 4.49 -5.39 -2.37
C ASP A 36 4.90 -3.96 -2.74
N ALA A 37 5.86 -3.78 -3.66
CA ALA A 37 6.32 -2.47 -4.09
C ALA A 37 5.20 -1.69 -4.80
N ALA A 38 4.41 -2.35 -5.63
CA ALA A 38 3.29 -1.71 -6.32
C ALA A 38 2.14 -1.39 -5.36
N ILE A 39 1.88 -2.25 -4.37
CA ILE A 39 0.91 -2.00 -3.31
C ILE A 39 1.33 -0.78 -2.48
N LEU A 40 2.61 -0.66 -2.13
CA LEU A 40 3.15 0.47 -1.39
C LEU A 40 3.09 1.78 -2.19
N LEU A 41 3.49 1.74 -3.46
CA LEU A 41 3.41 2.90 -4.37
C LEU A 41 1.97 3.36 -4.54
N GLN A 42 1.01 2.43 -4.67
CA GLN A 42 -0.40 2.76 -4.76
C GLN A 42 -0.89 3.42 -3.46
N ALA A 43 -0.60 2.82 -2.30
CA ALA A 43 -0.99 3.38 -1.02
C ALA A 43 -0.44 4.80 -0.85
N THR A 44 0.82 5.02 -1.25
CA THR A 44 1.47 6.33 -1.22
C THR A 44 0.80 7.32 -2.17
N ALA A 45 0.61 6.95 -3.44
CA ALA A 45 0.01 7.81 -4.47
C ALA A 45 -1.44 8.19 -4.13
N GLU A 46 -2.18 7.30 -3.46
CA GLU A 46 -3.58 7.53 -3.08
C GLU A 46 -3.73 8.11 -1.66
N GLY A 47 -2.63 8.31 -0.91
CA GLY A 47 -2.65 8.81 0.46
C GLY A 47 -3.37 7.87 1.44
N ARG A 48 -3.19 6.55 1.27
CA ARG A 48 -3.80 5.50 2.08
C ARG A 48 -2.84 4.96 3.12
N ILE A 49 -3.40 4.54 4.25
CA ILE A 49 -2.71 3.73 5.24
C ILE A 49 -2.75 2.27 4.75
N LEU A 50 -1.59 1.71 4.42
CA LEU A 50 -1.45 0.28 4.13
C LEU A 50 -1.46 -0.53 5.42
N VAL A 51 -2.28 -1.58 5.47
CA VAL A 51 -2.31 -2.54 6.57
C VAL A 51 -1.97 -3.93 6.04
N THR A 52 -0.85 -4.47 6.49
CA THR A 52 -0.35 -5.81 6.15
C THR A 52 0.12 -6.52 7.43
N ILE A 53 0.11 -7.86 7.41
CA ILE A 53 0.68 -8.72 8.46
C ILE A 53 1.89 -9.51 7.93
N ASP A 54 2.33 -9.22 6.71
CA ASP A 54 3.53 -9.79 6.13
C ASP A 54 4.77 -9.22 6.85
N THR A 55 5.63 -10.12 7.34
CA THR A 55 6.84 -9.77 8.08
C THR A 55 8.00 -9.35 7.18
N ASP A 56 7.97 -9.77 5.90
CA ASP A 56 9.05 -9.54 4.95
C ASP A 56 8.82 -8.23 4.17
N PHE A 57 7.68 -7.57 4.39
CA PHE A 57 7.32 -6.29 3.78
C PHE A 57 8.31 -5.15 4.10
N GLY A 58 9.04 -5.25 5.21
CA GLY A 58 10.04 -4.27 5.63
C GLY A 58 11.22 -4.14 4.66
N GLU A 59 11.61 -5.23 3.98
CA GLU A 59 12.72 -5.21 3.02
C GLU A 59 12.40 -4.34 1.79
N LEU A 60 11.12 -4.19 1.45
CA LEU A 60 10.69 -3.34 0.33
C LEU A 60 10.71 -1.85 0.67
N PHE A 61 10.50 -1.49 1.93
CA PHE A 61 10.64 -0.10 2.37
C PHE A 61 12.08 0.40 2.15
N GLU A 62 13.09 -0.42 2.42
CA GLU A 62 14.48 -0.06 2.18
C GLU A 62 14.77 0.16 0.69
N GLN A 63 14.26 -0.71 -0.19
CA GLN A 63 14.48 -0.59 -1.63
C GLN A 63 13.76 0.62 -2.24
N VAL A 64 12.52 0.89 -1.83
CA VAL A 64 11.73 2.02 -2.33
C VAL A 64 12.31 3.34 -1.84
N VAL A 65 12.72 3.44 -0.58
CA VAL A 65 13.39 4.63 -0.04
C VAL A 65 14.76 4.84 -0.70
N ALA A 66 15.55 3.78 -0.88
CA ALA A 66 16.84 3.86 -1.57
C ALA A 66 16.72 4.32 -3.04
N GLY A 67 15.68 3.87 -3.75
CA GLY A 67 15.40 4.31 -5.13
C GLY A 67 14.93 5.76 -5.24
N THR A 68 14.32 6.33 -4.20
CA THR A 68 13.96 7.76 -4.16
C THR A 68 15.12 8.69 -3.76
N ALA A 69 16.16 8.15 -3.10
CA ALA A 69 17.34 8.92 -2.68
C ALA A 69 18.32 9.22 -3.83
N SER A 70 18.17 8.58 -5.00
CA SER A 70 18.97 8.87 -6.20
C SER A 70 18.37 9.97 -7.10
N GLY A 71 17.57 10.87 -6.51
CA GLY A 71 16.75 11.88 -7.19
C GLY A 71 17.29 12.40 -8.52
N ASP A 72 16.74 11.87 -9.61
CA ASP A 72 16.60 12.64 -10.84
C ASP A 72 15.41 13.58 -10.61
N SER A 73 15.71 14.88 -10.60
CA SER A 73 14.73 15.94 -10.39
C SER A 73 13.88 16.04 -11.66
N PRO A 74 12.54 15.89 -11.62
CA PRO A 74 11.75 16.17 -12.81
C PRO A 74 11.80 17.68 -13.02
N ALA A 75 12.50 18.09 -14.07
CA ALA A 75 12.48 19.45 -14.57
C ALA A 75 11.03 19.85 -14.83
N VAL A 76 10.55 20.83 -14.08
CA VAL A 76 9.38 21.62 -14.45
C VAL A 76 9.72 22.36 -15.75
N GLY A 77 8.98 22.03 -16.81
CA GLY A 77 8.98 22.69 -18.12
C GLY A 77 7.63 22.51 -18.77
#